data_AF-A0A1E7IAM4-F1
#
_entry.id   AF-A0A1E7IAM4-F1
#
_cell.length_a   1.000
_cell.length_b   1.000
_cell.length_c   1.000
_cell.angle_alpha   90.00
_cell.angle_beta   90.00
_cell.angle_gamma   90.00
#
_symmetry.space_group_name_H-M   'P 1'
#
loop_
_entity.id
_entity.type
_entity.pdbx_description
1 polymer ?
#
loop_
_entity_poly.entity_id
_entity_poly.type
_entity_poly.pdbx_seq_one_letter_code
_entity_poly.pdbx_strand_id
1 'polypeptide(L)' 'MSLEQLQETVMALSTEEKQQFILNTLPEMAKEAMQDPSFMMQLLPVFLGIVKESGLDIQQLLQFAALHGGGLGGQES' A
#
# COMPACT_ATOMS: atom_id res chain seq x y z
N MET A 1 21.72 -9.77 5.75
CA MET A 1 21.36 -8.36 5.48
C MET A 1 20.51 -7.90 6.66
N SER A 2 20.81 -6.74 7.25
CA SER A 2 19.93 -6.15 8.28
C SER A 2 18.71 -5.50 7.61
N LEU A 3 17.65 -5.25 8.39
CA LEU A 3 16.47 -4.52 7.89
C LEU A 3 16.85 -3.11 7.38
N GLU A 4 17.77 -2.45 8.06
CA GLU A 4 18.31 -1.15 7.68
C GLU A 4 19.01 -1.21 6.32
N GLN A 5 19.90 -2.20 6.12
CA GLN A 5 20.57 -2.41 4.83
C GLN A 5 19.56 -2.71 3.70
N LEU A 6 18.48 -3.45 4.01
CA LEU A 6 17.42 -3.73 3.04
C LEU A 6 16.68 -2.46 2.63
N GLN A 7 16.35 -1.60 3.59
CA GLN A 7 15.73 -0.31 3.30
C GLN A 7 16.63 0.56 2.43
N GLU A 8 17.92 0.67 2.76
CA GLU A 8 18.89 1.42 1.94
C GLU A 8 18.94 0.90 0.51
N THR A 9 18.97 -0.43 0.34
CA THR A 9 19.01 -1.07 -0.98
C THR A 9 17.75 -0.78 -1.79
N VAL A 10 16.57 -0.90 -1.18
CA VAL A 10 15.29 -0.58 -1.85
C VAL A 10 15.21 0.91 -2.20
N MET A 11 15.71 1.79 -1.34
CA MET A 11 15.72 3.23 -1.58
C MET A 11 16.72 3.65 -2.66
N ALA A 12 17.76 2.85 -2.91
CA ALA A 12 18.72 3.05 -3.99
C ALA A 12 18.20 2.61 -5.38
N LEU A 13 17.10 1.86 -5.46
CA LEU A 13 16.49 1.44 -6.72
C LEU A 13 16.07 2.64 -7.60
N SER A 14 16.07 2.44 -8.91
CA SER A 14 15.48 3.40 -9.86
C SER A 14 13.96 3.53 -9.64
N THR A 15 13.35 4.58 -10.20
CA THR A 15 11.90 4.79 -10.10
C THR A 15 11.11 3.61 -10.66
N GLU A 16 11.53 3.08 -11.81
CA GLU A 16 10.85 1.96 -12.47
C GLU A 16 10.94 0.67 -11.62
N GLU A 17 12.13 0.39 -11.06
CA GLU A 17 12.32 -0.73 -10.15
C GLU A 17 11.52 -0.57 -8.85
N LYS A 18 11.41 0.65 -8.30
CA LYS A 18 10.55 0.92 -7.14
C LYS A 18 9.08 0.67 -7.44
N GLN A 19 8.60 1.07 -8.63
CA GLN A 19 7.22 0.80 -9.05
C GLN A 19 6.96 -0.71 -9.15
N GLN A 20 7.86 -1.44 -9.80
CA GLN A 20 7.77 -2.90 -9.90
C GLN A 20 7.84 -3.57 -8.52
N PHE A 21 8.73 -3.09 -7.64
CA PHE A 21 8.84 -3.60 -6.28
C PHE A 21 7.54 -3.38 -5.50
N ILE A 22 6.95 -2.18 -5.56
CA ILE A 22 5.66 -1.88 -4.91
C ILE A 22 4.56 -2.77 -5.46
N LEU A 23 4.40 -2.86 -6.78
CA LEU A 23 3.31 -3.62 -7.41
C LEU A 23 3.38 -5.12 -7.09
N ASN A 24 4.58 -5.69 -7.00
CA ASN A 24 4.76 -7.13 -6.83
C ASN A 24 4.92 -7.55 -5.36
N THR A 25 5.49 -6.69 -4.51
CA THR A 25 5.90 -7.07 -3.14
C THR A 25 4.94 -6.53 -2.09
N LEU A 26 4.44 -5.31 -2.26
CA LEU A 26 3.58 -4.67 -1.26
C LEU A 26 2.28 -5.46 -1.00
N PRO A 27 1.59 -6.05 -2.00
CA PRO A 27 0.40 -6.85 -1.76
C PRO A 27 0.66 -8.09 -0.90
N GLU A 28 1.78 -8.79 -1.13
CA GLU A 28 2.14 -9.98 -0.34
C GLU A 28 2.53 -9.60 1.09
N MET A 29 3.31 -8.53 1.26
CA MET A 29 3.62 -8.00 2.59
C MET A 29 2.36 -7.57 3.35
N ALA A 30 1.41 -6.95 2.65
CA ALA A 30 0.14 -6.54 3.21
C ALA A 30 -0.66 -7.76 3.71
N LYS A 31 -0.71 -8.87 2.97
CA LYS A 31 -1.44 -10.09 3.39
C LYS A 31 -0.96 -10.67 4.72
N GLU A 32 0.34 -10.62 5.01
CA GLU A 32 0.89 -11.08 6.29
C GLU A 32 0.78 -10.01 7.37
N ALA A 33 1.25 -8.79 7.09
CA ALA A 33 1.36 -7.74 8.10
C ALA A 33 -0.01 -7.18 8.54
N MET A 34 -0.98 -7.12 7.63
CA MET A 34 -2.33 -6.61 7.93
C MET A 34 -3.18 -7.59 8.75
N GLN A 35 -2.68 -8.80 9.06
CA GLN A 35 -3.34 -9.72 9.98
C GLN A 35 -3.29 -9.22 11.43
N ASP A 36 -2.36 -8.32 11.77
CA ASP A 36 -2.32 -7.64 13.07
C ASP A 36 -3.21 -6.38 13.05
N PRO A 37 -4.31 -6.35 13.81
CA PRO A 37 -5.19 -5.19 13.91
C PRO A 37 -4.48 -3.94 14.46
N SER A 38 -3.46 -4.11 15.30
CA SER A 38 -2.69 -3.00 15.87
C SER A 38 -1.81 -2.34 14.82
N PHE A 39 -1.20 -3.15 13.95
CA PHE A 39 -0.43 -2.66 12.81
C PHE A 39 -1.31 -1.92 11.80
N MET A 40 -2.53 -2.42 11.54
CA MET A 40 -3.49 -1.75 10.66
C MET A 40 -3.80 -0.31 11.10
N MET A 41 -3.95 -0.09 12.42
CA MET A 41 -4.16 1.25 12.97
C MET A 41 -2.95 2.16 12.81
N GLN A 42 -1.73 1.61 12.80
CA GLN A 42 -0.49 2.35 12.56
C GLN A 42 -0.26 2.64 11.08
N LEU A 43 -0.75 1.77 10.19
CA LEU A 43 -0.55 1.87 8.76
C LEU A 43 -1.46 2.92 8.11
N LEU A 44 -2.66 3.15 8.66
CA LEU A 44 -3.61 4.14 8.18
C LEU A 44 -3.00 5.55 7.97
N PRO A 45 -2.34 6.19 8.96
CA PRO A 45 -1.74 7.50 8.76
C PRO A 45 -0.65 7.53 7.69
N VAL A 46 0.07 6.41 7.47
CA VAL A 46 1.09 6.30 6.42
C VAL A 46 0.45 6.38 5.04
N PHE A 47 -0.63 5.63 4.80
CA PHE A 47 -1.37 5.69 3.53
C PHE A 47 -1.97 7.07 3.28
N LEU A 48 -2.54 7.71 4.30
CA LEU A 48 -3.08 9.07 4.18
C LEU A 48 -1.98 10.09 3.81
N GLY A 49 -0.76 9.92 4.34
CA GLY A 49 0.40 10.71 3.97
C GLY A 49 0.75 10.57 2.49
N ILE A 50 0.85 9.33 2.00
CA ILE A 50 1.16 9.03 0.58
C ILE A 50 0.12 9.67 -0.35
N VAL A 51 -1.17 9.51 -0.05
CA VAL A 51 -2.26 10.10 -0.85
C VAL A 51 -2.12 11.62 -0.88
N LYS A 52 -1.92 12.25 0.29
CA LYS A 52 -1.77 13.70 0.38
C LYS A 52 -0.58 14.21 -0.44
N GLU A 53 0.55 13.51 -0.42
CA GLU A 53 1.76 13.89 -1.15
C GLU A 53 1.62 13.69 -2.67
N SER A 54 0.83 12.71 -3.10
CA SER A 54 0.55 12.48 -4.52
C SER A 54 -0.31 13.57 -5.17
N GLY A 55 -0.94 14.45 -4.37
CA GLY A 55 -1.88 15.45 -4.83
C GLY A 55 -3.27 14.89 -5.20
N LEU A 56 -3.49 13.58 -4.99
CA LEU A 56 -4.79 12.95 -5.19
C LEU A 56 -5.72 13.32 -4.04
N ASP A 57 -6.95 13.70 -4.39
CA ASP A 57 -7.99 13.96 -3.41
C ASP A 57 -8.54 12.63 -2.86
N ILE A 58 -8.59 12.51 -1.54
CA ILE A 58 -9.04 11.27 -0.89
C ILE A 58 -10.51 10.97 -1.16
N GLN A 59 -11.36 11.98 -1.33
CA GLN A 59 -12.76 11.75 -1.68
C GLN A 59 -12.87 11.21 -3.10
N GLN A 60 -12.03 11.66 -4.03
CA GLN A 60 -11.95 11.09 -5.38
C GLN A 60 -11.48 9.63 -5.35
N LEU A 61 -10.48 9.31 -4.52
CA LEU A 61 -10.03 7.93 -4.34
C LEU A 61 -11.12 7.03 -3.75
N LEU A 62 -11.85 7.51 -2.74
CA LEU A 62 -12.97 6.77 -2.15
C LEU A 62 -14.12 6.58 -3.15
N GLN A 63 -14.42 7.57 -3.98
CA GLN A 63 -15.39 7.44 -5.07
C GLN A 63 -14.93 6.43 -6.12
N PHE A 64 -13.66 6.49 -6.53
CA PHE A 64 -13.08 5.52 -7.46
C PHE A 64 -13.14 4.10 -6.90
N ALA A 65 -12.80 3.93 -5.62
CA ALA A 65 -12.90 2.67 -4.91
C ALA A 65 -14.34 2.19 -4.78
N ALA A 66 -15.32 3.07 -4.55
CA ALA A 66 -16.74 2.70 -4.52
C ALA A 66 -17.25 2.24 -5.90
N LEU A 67 -16.76 2.86 -6.98
CA LEU A 67 -17.10 2.51 -8.36
C LEU A 67 -16.47 1.19 -8.82
N HIS A 68 -15.26 0.88 -8.34
CA HIS A 68 -14.55 -0.38 -8.63
C HIS A 68 -14.76 -1.46 -7.54
N GLY A 69 -15.40 -1.08 -6.43
CA GLY A 69 -15.50 -1.82 -5.17
C GLY A 69 -16.65 -2.81 -5.06
N GLY A 70 -17.29 -3.15 -6.18
CA GLY A 70 -18.04 -4.41 -6.27
C GLY A 70 -17.16 -5.66 -6.14
N GLY A 71 -15.81 -5.52 -6.03
CA GLY A 71 -14.86 -6.63 -6.01
C GLY A 71 -13.91 -6.70 -4.80
N LEU A 72 -14.06 -5.85 -3.77
CA LEU A 72 -13.21 -5.92 -2.55
C LEU A 72 -13.98 -6.41 -1.31
N GLY A 73 -15.16 -6.97 -1.50
CA GLY A 73 -15.89 -7.71 -0.47
C GLY A 73 -16.67 -8.86 -1.10
N GLY A 74 -16.16 -10.08 -0.96
CA GLY A 74 -16.93 -11.32 -1.10
C GLY A 74 -17.62 -11.57 -2.44
N GLN A 75 -16.96 -12.31 -3.33
CA GLN A 75 -17.70 -13.33 -4.07
C GLN A 75 -17.87 -14.52 -3.12
N GLU A 76 -18.97 -14.53 -2.38
CA GLU A 76 -19.57 -15.77 -1.87
C GLU A 76 -21.00 -15.82 -2.43
N SER A 77 -21.16 -16.59 -3.50
CA SER A 77 -22.45 -17.10 -3.99
C SER A 77 -22.21 -18.48 -4.57
#